data_AF-A0A920BIP7-F1
#
_entry.id   AF-A0A920BIP7-F1
#
_cell.length_a   1.000
_cell.length_b   1.000
_cell.length_c   1.000
_cell.angle_alpha   90.00
_cell.angle_beta   90.00
_cell.angle_gamma   90.00
#
_symmetry.space_group_name_H-M   'P 1'
#
loop_
_entity.id
_entity.type
_entity.pdbx_description
1 polymer ?
#
loop_
_entity_poly.entity_id
_entity_poly.type
_entity_poly.pdbx_seq_one_letter_code
_entity_poly.pdbx_strand_id
1 'polypeptide(L)'
;MCVANTLASLDSMAIEADGTVVVAALRDGLLVVRPDGSHDFLRVDGPLITNVAFSREGDNVAYITESALGSLVAIEWPRSGLELAYSC
;
A
#
# COMPACT_ATOMS: atom_id res chain seq x y z
N MET A 1 7.19 4.85 -20.04
CA MET A 1 8.41 4.53 -19.25
C MET A 1 7.97 3.61 -18.12
N CYS A 2 8.71 2.54 -17.81
CA CYS A 2 8.45 1.69 -16.64
C CYS A 2 9.13 2.30 -15.41
N VAL A 3 8.39 2.48 -14.30
CA VAL A 3 8.91 3.14 -13.08
C VAL A 3 9.47 2.12 -12.08
N ALA A 4 8.84 0.96 -11.95
CA ALA A 4 9.26 -0.13 -11.09
C ALA A 4 8.72 -1.47 -11.61
N ASN A 5 9.42 -2.55 -11.32
CA ASN A 5 8.97 -3.93 -11.53
C ASN A 5 9.33 -4.77 -10.32
N THR A 6 8.64 -5.89 -10.14
CA THR A 6 8.95 -6.86 -9.08
C THR A 6 9.22 -8.22 -9.70
N LEU A 7 9.82 -9.13 -8.92
CA LEU A 7 9.99 -10.52 -9.35
C LEU A 7 8.67 -11.32 -9.23
N ALA A 8 7.73 -10.81 -8.45
CA ALA A 8 6.36 -11.27 -8.35
C ALA A 8 5.40 -10.39 -9.20
N SER A 9 4.11 -10.44 -8.88
CA SER A 9 3.08 -9.58 -9.49
C SER A 9 2.68 -8.46 -8.55
N LEU A 10 2.15 -7.39 -9.14
CA LEU A 10 1.41 -6.35 -8.43
C LEU A 10 -0.06 -6.76 -8.32
N ASP A 11 -0.69 -6.44 -7.20
CA ASP A 11 -2.10 -6.70 -6.93
C ASP A 11 -2.86 -5.36 -6.80
N SER A 12 -3.42 -5.04 -5.63
CA SER A 12 -4.20 -3.82 -5.41
C SER A 12 -3.33 -2.63 -4.98
N MET A 13 -3.93 -1.43 -4.94
CA MET A 13 -3.23 -0.19 -4.60
C MET A 13 -4.13 0.84 -3.90
N ALA A 14 -3.50 1.73 -3.14
CA ALA A 14 -4.07 2.95 -2.60
C ALA A 14 -3.17 4.15 -2.90
N ILE A 15 -3.73 5.36 -2.78
CA ILE A 15 -3.02 6.61 -3.07
C ILE A 15 -2.91 7.42 -1.78
N GLU A 16 -1.74 8.00 -1.54
CA GLU A 16 -1.53 9.00 -0.48
C GLU A 16 -1.99 10.38 -0.94
N ALA A 17 -2.25 11.30 -0.01
CA ALA A 17 -2.76 12.64 -0.31
C ALA A 17 -1.84 13.47 -1.23
N ASP A 18 -0.53 13.18 -1.26
CA ASP A 18 0.45 13.85 -2.13
C ASP A 18 0.57 13.21 -3.54
N GLY A 19 -0.19 12.17 -3.82
CA GLY A 19 -0.16 11.43 -5.08
C GLY A 19 0.81 10.25 -5.11
N THR A 20 1.49 9.94 -4.01
CA THR A 20 2.28 8.70 -3.90
C THR A 20 1.38 7.48 -4.06
N VAL A 21 1.81 6.54 -4.90
CA VAL A 21 1.11 5.28 -5.18
C VAL A 21 1.67 4.19 -4.29
N VAL A 22 0.82 3.54 -3.50
CA VAL A 22 1.20 2.41 -2.64
C VAL A 22 0.54 1.16 -3.17
N VAL A 23 1.35 0.20 -3.60
CA VAL A 23 0.90 -1.01 -4.30
C VAL A 23 1.24 -2.24 -3.46
N ALA A 24 0.27 -3.13 -3.26
CA ALA A 24 0.53 -4.45 -2.73
C ALA A 24 1.28 -5.30 -3.78
N ALA A 25 2.47 -5.75 -3.43
CA ALA A 25 3.41 -6.44 -4.33
C ALA A 25 3.60 -7.92 -3.96
N LEU A 26 2.53 -8.59 -3.52
CA LEU A 26 2.50 -10.01 -3.14
C LEU A 26 3.63 -10.38 -2.16
N ARG A 27 4.69 -11.01 -2.66
CA ARG A 27 5.81 -11.51 -1.84
C ARG A 27 6.81 -10.42 -1.46
N ASP A 28 6.75 -9.27 -2.14
CA ASP A 28 7.70 -8.17 -1.98
C ASP A 28 7.21 -7.11 -0.97
N GLY A 29 6.01 -7.28 -0.40
CA GLY A 29 5.42 -6.34 0.57
C GLY A 29 4.62 -5.23 -0.10
N LEU A 30 4.89 -3.98 0.25
CA LEU A 30 4.30 -2.79 -0.38
C LEU A 30 5.35 -2.05 -1.21
N LEU A 31 5.06 -1.81 -2.48
CA LEU A 31 5.83 -0.91 -3.34
C LEU A 31 5.28 0.51 -3.20
N VAL A 32 6.12 1.46 -2.78
CA VAL A 32 5.75 2.87 -2.59
C VAL A 32 6.42 3.70 -3.68
N VAL A 33 5.64 4.29 -4.59
CA VAL A 33 6.11 5.06 -5.74
C VAL A 33 5.71 6.52 -5.59
N ARG A 34 6.70 7.41 -5.48
CA ARG A 34 6.51 8.86 -5.31
C ARG A 34 6.18 9.53 -6.64
N PRO A 35 5.60 10.75 -6.63
CA PRO A 35 5.28 11.49 -7.85
C PRO A 35 6.47 11.79 -8.77
N ASP A 36 7.68 11.84 -8.22
CA ASP A 36 8.92 12.03 -8.99
C ASP A 36 9.44 10.74 -9.65
N GLY A 37 8.76 9.61 -9.45
CA GLY A 37 9.13 8.29 -9.97
C GLY A 37 10.12 7.51 -9.11
N SER A 38 10.62 8.09 -8.00
CA SER A 38 11.42 7.33 -7.04
C SER A 38 10.55 6.32 -6.28
N HIS A 39 11.10 5.16 -5.95
CA HIS A 39 10.34 4.11 -5.28
C HIS A 39 11.18 3.29 -4.30
N ASP A 40 10.50 2.69 -3.33
CA ASP A 40 11.06 1.74 -2.38
C ASP A 40 10.02 0.66 -2.01
N PHE A 41 10.51 -0.44 -1.42
CA PHE A 41 9.66 -1.49 -0.88
C PHE A 41 9.62 -1.41 0.64
N LEU A 42 8.42 -1.35 1.19
CA LEU A 42 8.17 -1.54 2.61
C LEU A 42 7.81 -3.01 2.85
N ARG A 43 8.60 -3.65 3.71
CA ARG A 43 8.32 -5.02 4.14
C ARG A 43 7.11 -5.03 5.06
N VAL A 44 6.19 -5.94 4.81
CA VAL A 44 5.08 -6.28 5.70
C VAL A 44 5.23 -7.75 6.05
N ASP A 45 5.00 -8.10 7.31
CA ASP A 45 5.05 -9.48 7.75
C ASP A 45 3.87 -10.26 7.16
N GLY A 46 4.20 -11.26 6.34
CA GLY A 46 3.21 -12.05 5.65
C GLY A 46 3.76 -12.64 4.35
N PRO A 47 3.32 -13.84 3.95
CA PRO A 47 3.77 -14.45 2.70
C PRO A 47 3.10 -13.88 1.44
N LEU A 48 1.86 -13.36 1.51
CA LEU A 48 1.15 -12.77 0.36
C LEU A 48 0.36 -11.51 0.73
N ILE A 49 0.95 -10.34 0.46
CA ILE A 49 0.31 -9.04 0.64
C ILE A 49 -0.48 -8.67 -0.61
N THR A 50 -1.79 -8.47 -0.49
CA THR A 50 -2.69 -8.36 -1.65
C THR A 50 -3.41 -7.02 -1.77
N ASN A 51 -3.63 -6.30 -0.67
CA ASN A 51 -4.35 -5.03 -0.68
C ASN A 51 -3.84 -4.09 0.41
N VAL A 52 -4.08 -2.80 0.21
CA VAL A 52 -3.76 -1.73 1.15
C VAL A 52 -4.87 -0.68 1.09
N ALA A 53 -5.26 -0.15 2.25
CA ALA A 53 -6.21 0.94 2.38
C ALA A 53 -5.81 1.85 3.55
N PHE A 54 -6.10 3.14 3.44
CA PHE A 54 -5.80 4.10 4.50
C PHE A 54 -7.04 4.37 5.37
N SER A 55 -6.82 4.49 6.67
CA SER A 55 -7.86 4.95 7.60
C SER A 55 -8.31 6.37 7.23
N ARG A 56 -9.59 6.65 7.51
CA ARG A 56 -10.18 8.00 7.38
C ARG A 56 -10.24 8.77 8.69
N GLU A 57 -10.24 8.07 9.82
CA GLU A 57 -10.42 8.66 11.14
C GLU A 57 -9.22 8.37 12.03
N GLY A 58 -8.81 9.39 12.80
CA GLY A 58 -7.75 9.26 13.80
C GLY A 58 -6.34 9.28 13.22
N ASP A 59 -5.49 8.40 13.74
CA ASP A 59 -4.08 8.29 13.40
C ASP A 59 -3.90 7.78 11.96
N ASN A 60 -2.80 8.19 11.32
CA ASN A 60 -2.45 7.70 9.99
C ASN A 60 -2.19 6.18 10.08
N VAL A 61 -3.18 5.36 9.71
CA VAL A 61 -3.11 3.90 9.74
C VAL A 61 -3.30 3.34 8.33
N ALA A 62 -2.48 2.37 7.97
CA ALA A 62 -2.68 1.55 6.77
C ALA A 62 -3.19 0.17 7.19
N TYR A 63 -4.32 -0.23 6.61
CA TYR A 63 -4.87 -1.58 6.69
C TYR A 63 -4.40 -2.38 5.48
N ILE A 64 -3.82 -3.55 5.73
CA ILE A 64 -3.14 -4.36 4.73
C ILE A 64 -3.68 -5.78 4.80
N THR A 65 -4.17 -6.31 3.69
CA THR A 65 -4.63 -7.71 3.63
C THR A 65 -3.47 -8.64 3.34
N GLU A 66 -3.32 -9.65 4.18
CA GLU A 66 -2.44 -10.78 3.96
C GLU A 66 -3.31 -12.00 3.64
N SER A 67 -3.24 -12.46 2.39
CA SER A 67 -4.20 -13.42 1.86
C SER A 67 -3.88 -14.87 2.19
N ALA A 68 -2.62 -15.25 2.44
CA ALA A 68 -2.30 -16.66 2.61
C ALA A 68 -2.68 -17.17 4.01
N LEU A 69 -2.58 -16.31 5.02
CA LEU A 69 -2.98 -16.56 6.40
C LEU A 69 -4.39 -16.01 6.68
N GLY A 70 -4.94 -15.19 5.78
CA GLY A 70 -6.28 -14.61 5.92
C GLY A 70 -6.35 -13.57 7.03
N SER A 71 -5.30 -12.75 7.15
CA SER A 71 -5.18 -11.75 8.21
C SER A 71 -5.27 -10.32 7.68
N LEU A 72 -5.75 -9.42 8.54
CA LEU A 72 -5.77 -7.98 8.29
C LEU A 72 -4.78 -7.32 9.24
N VAL A 73 -3.70 -6.78 8.67
CA VAL A 73 -2.62 -6.10 9.41
C VAL A 73 -2.94 -4.61 9.45
N ALA A 74 -2.78 -3.98 10.61
CA ALA A 74 -2.85 -2.53 10.75
C ALA A 74 -1.46 -2.02 11.19
N ILE A 75 -0.93 -1.03 10.48
CA ILE A 75 0.34 -0.38 10.82
C ILE A 75 0.16 1.12 10.89
N GLU A 76 0.99 1.77 11.71
CA GLU A 76 1.17 3.22 11.62
C GLU A 76 1.76 3.55 10.24
N TRP A 77 1.16 4.53 9.58
CA TRP A 77 1.55 5.01 8.27
C TRP A 77 2.05 6.45 8.38
N PRO A 78 3.17 6.83 7.74
CA PRO A 78 3.78 8.14 7.99
C PRO A 78 3.06 9.32 7.31
N ARG A 79 2.12 9.07 6.39
CA ARG A 79 1.49 10.10 5.55
C ARG A 79 -0.03 9.88 5.48
N SER A 80 -0.78 10.91 5.13
CA SER A 80 -2.24 10.77 5.03
C SER A 80 -2.64 10.11 3.71
N GLY A 81 -3.67 9.25 3.76
CA GLY A 81 -4.29 8.68 2.57
C GLY A 81 -5.08 9.70 1.75
N LEU A 82 -5.24 9.46 0.45
CA LEU A 82 -6.14 10.24 -0.41
C LEU A 82 -7.59 10.00 0.00
N GLU A 83 -8.37 11.08 0.07
CA GLU A 83 -9.81 11.00 0.27
C GLU A 83 -10.50 10.32 -0.94
N LEU A 84 -11.21 9.22 -0.67
CA LEU A 84 -11.97 8.50 -1.70
C LEU A 84 -13.19 9.31 -2.15
N ALA A 85 -13.59 9.12 -3.41
CA ALA A 85 -14.74 9.83 -3.99
C ALA A 85 -16.10 9.48 -3.35
N TYR A 86 -16.20 8.33 -2.65
CA TYR A 86 -17.44 7.79 -2.10
C TYR A 86 -17.25 7.33 -0.65
N SER A 87 -17.12 8.28 0.25
CA SER A 87 -16.75 8.02 1.65
C SER A 87 -17.53 8.85 2.66
N CYS A 88 -18.75 9.22 2.26
CA CYS A 88 -19.72 10.00 3.03
C CYS A 88 -20.40 9.14 4.10
#